data_AF-A0A916Z3Q0-F1
#
_entry.id   AF-A0A916Z3Q0-F1
#
_cell.length_a   1.000
_cell.length_b   1.000
_cell.length_c   1.000
_cell.angle_alpha   90.00
_cell.angle_beta   90.00
_cell.angle_gamma   90.00
#
_symmetry.space_group_name_H-M   'P 1'
#
loop_
_entity.id
_entity.type
_entity.pdbx_description
1 polymer ?
#
loop_
_entity_poly.entity_id
_entity_poly.type
_entity_poly.pdbx_seq_one_letter_code
_entity_poly.pdbx_strand_id
1 'polypeptide(L)'
;MIPLSSNLESLEHEFTHMKNVLEGHEFALGGGWSYEGGSFDRFLDEAHKVWLRLPFQVITGTVDSESDDHHALIRMGRPFVLKHVYNEGLDEDTEVRVMGGLINQFQEPVDPDAEIEPRYVEKARHVLGEVEQLFAGTNPPN
;
A
#
# COMPACT_ATOMS: atom_id res chain seq x y z
N MET A 1 -0.99 -10.75 4.49
CA MET A 1 -0.50 -9.76 3.49
C MET A 1 0.38 -10.51 2.51
N ILE A 2 0.26 -10.27 1.21
CA ILE A 2 0.97 -11.06 0.19
C ILE A 2 2.01 -10.18 -0.51
N PRO A 3 3.32 -10.40 -0.31
CA PRO A 3 4.36 -9.65 -1.00
C PRO A 3 4.43 -10.03 -2.49
N LEU A 4 4.66 -9.03 -3.33
CA LEU A 4 4.85 -9.20 -4.76
C LEU A 4 6.34 -9.01 -5.09
N SER A 5 6.85 -9.78 -6.05
CA SER A 5 8.15 -9.50 -6.65
C SER A 5 7.97 -8.35 -7.63
N SER A 6 8.87 -7.38 -7.61
CA SER A 6 8.77 -6.19 -8.46
C SER A 6 10.13 -5.67 -8.89
N ASN A 7 10.21 -5.14 -10.11
CA ASN A 7 11.37 -4.38 -10.58
C ASN A 7 11.42 -2.95 -10.00
N LEU A 8 10.33 -2.49 -9.39
CA LEU A 8 10.33 -1.23 -8.65
C LEU A 8 11.10 -1.36 -7.33
N GLU A 9 11.31 -2.57 -6.81
CA GLU A 9 12.02 -2.75 -5.54
C GLU A 9 13.44 -2.18 -5.64
N SER A 10 13.81 -1.33 -4.68
CA SER A 10 15.07 -0.57 -4.66
C SER A 10 15.25 0.48 -5.76
N LEU A 11 14.22 0.76 -6.58
CA LEU A 11 14.25 1.88 -7.52
C LEU A 11 14.32 3.19 -6.75
N GLU A 12 15.29 4.03 -7.09
CA GLU A 12 15.41 5.39 -6.57
C GLU A 12 14.86 6.38 -7.58
N HIS A 13 13.96 7.25 -7.12
CA HIS A 13 13.37 8.26 -7.97
C HIS A 13 13.00 9.51 -7.16
N GLU A 14 12.90 10.66 -7.83
CA GLU A 14 12.28 11.84 -7.22
C GLU A 14 10.83 11.53 -6.82
N PHE A 15 10.46 11.90 -5.60
CA PHE A 15 9.13 11.74 -5.03
C PHE A 15 8.05 12.38 -5.89
N THR A 16 8.21 13.64 -6.29
CA THR A 16 7.19 14.34 -7.09
C THR A 16 6.95 13.64 -8.43
N HIS A 17 8.01 13.23 -9.13
CA HIS A 17 7.85 12.45 -10.34
C HIS A 17 7.15 11.10 -10.10
N MET A 18 7.57 10.34 -9.08
CA MET A 18 6.97 9.05 -8.75
C MET A 18 5.48 9.21 -8.41
N LYS A 19 5.14 10.20 -7.58
CA LYS A 19 3.76 10.54 -7.21
C LYS A 19 2.92 10.84 -8.44
N ASN A 20 3.38 11.73 -9.33
CA ASN A 20 2.62 12.12 -10.52
C ASN A 20 2.36 10.94 -11.46
N VAL A 21 3.35 10.06 -11.66
CA VAL A 21 3.18 8.84 -12.48
C VAL A 21 2.18 7.89 -11.83
N LEU A 22 2.30 7.66 -10.52
CA LEU A 22 1.44 6.74 -9.79
C LEU A 22 -0.01 7.24 -9.66
N GLU A 23 -0.22 8.54 -9.50
CA GLU A 23 -1.56 9.16 -9.49
C GLU A 23 -2.30 8.94 -10.81
N GLY A 24 -1.58 8.94 -11.94
CA GLY A 24 -2.13 8.55 -13.24
C GLY A 24 -2.61 7.10 -13.33
N HIS A 25 -2.17 6.24 -12.40
CA HIS A 25 -2.55 4.84 -12.28
C HIS A 25 -3.45 4.57 -11.05
N GLU A 26 -4.15 5.60 -10.57
CA GLU A 26 -5.11 5.54 -9.44
C GLU A 26 -4.48 5.19 -8.09
N PHE A 27 -3.17 5.37 -7.95
CA PHE A 27 -2.54 5.34 -6.63
C PHE A 27 -2.70 6.68 -5.94
N ALA A 28 -2.81 6.65 -4.62
CA ALA A 28 -2.78 7.83 -3.77
C ALA A 28 -1.70 7.66 -2.70
N LEU A 29 -1.17 8.77 -2.19
CA LEU A 29 -0.31 8.72 -1.01
C LEU A 29 -1.13 8.15 0.17
N GLY A 30 -0.67 7.03 0.71
CA GLY A 30 -1.30 6.33 1.82
C GLY A 30 -1.29 7.17 3.09
N GLY A 31 -2.27 6.92 3.97
CA GLY A 31 -2.29 7.49 5.30
C GLY A 31 -1.08 7.03 6.12
N GLY A 32 -0.56 7.92 6.98
CA GLY A 32 0.57 7.59 7.86
C GLY A 32 1.96 7.72 7.23
N TRP A 33 2.11 8.51 6.18
CA TRP A 33 3.42 8.94 5.71
C TRP A 33 4.10 9.83 6.78
N SER A 34 5.43 9.82 6.78
CA SER A 34 6.29 10.59 7.67
C SER A 34 7.49 11.13 6.88
N TYR A 35 8.34 11.93 7.54
CA TYR A 35 9.59 12.39 6.93
C TYR A 35 10.55 11.27 6.54
N GLU A 36 10.41 10.06 7.11
CA GLU A 36 11.27 8.91 6.80
C GLU A 36 10.75 8.05 5.64
N GLY A 37 9.47 8.18 5.28
CA GLY A 37 8.86 7.34 4.27
C GLY A 37 7.34 7.25 4.38
N GLY A 38 6.76 6.47 3.48
CA GLY A 38 5.32 6.27 3.38
C GLY A 38 5.00 5.15 2.41
N SER A 39 3.79 5.17 1.86
CA SER A 39 3.41 4.26 0.80
C SER A 39 2.46 4.92 -0.19
N PHE A 40 2.42 4.40 -1.40
CA PHE A 40 1.37 4.67 -2.37
C PHE A 40 0.40 3.50 -2.41
N ASP A 41 -0.89 3.77 -2.28
CA ASP A 41 -1.92 2.77 -2.16
C ASP A 41 -2.94 2.90 -3.29
N ARG A 42 -3.35 1.77 -3.86
CA ARG A 42 -4.46 1.67 -4.81
C ARG A 42 -5.43 0.59 -4.36
N PHE A 43 -6.72 0.94 -4.30
CA PHE A 43 -7.78 -0.04 -4.02
C PHE A 43 -7.93 -1.03 -5.18
N LEU A 44 -8.10 -2.31 -4.86
CA LEU A 44 -8.30 -3.39 -5.84
C LEU A 44 -9.76 -3.82 -5.92
N ASP A 45 -10.61 -3.33 -5.03
CA ASP A 45 -12.04 -3.58 -4.95
C ASP A 45 -12.83 -2.28 -4.75
N GLU A 46 -14.13 -2.32 -5.05
CA GLU A 46 -15.03 -1.16 -4.87
C GLU A 46 -15.34 -0.89 -3.39
N ALA A 47 -15.26 -1.92 -2.54
CA ALA A 47 -15.52 -1.79 -1.11
C ALA A 47 -14.33 -1.20 -0.34
N HIS A 48 -13.22 -0.91 -1.01
CA HIS A 48 -12.01 -0.36 -0.41
C HIS A 48 -11.52 -1.21 0.78
N LYS A 49 -11.53 -2.54 0.61
CA LYS A 49 -11.06 -3.51 1.61
C LYS A 49 -9.77 -4.20 1.19
N VAL A 50 -9.35 -4.09 -0.07
CA VAL A 50 -8.12 -4.69 -0.59
C VAL A 50 -7.27 -3.64 -1.29
N TRP A 51 -5.99 -3.55 -0.93
CA TRP A 51 -5.04 -2.58 -1.47
C TRP A 51 -3.83 -3.26 -2.09
N LEU A 52 -3.36 -2.71 -3.21
CA LEU A 52 -1.97 -2.80 -3.63
C LEU A 52 -1.21 -1.62 -3.02
N ARG A 53 -0.19 -1.93 -2.21
CA ARG A 53 0.64 -0.95 -1.51
C ARG A 53 2.07 -0.98 -2.04
N LEU A 54 2.58 0.19 -2.40
CA LEU A 54 3.95 0.44 -2.82
C LEU A 54 4.66 1.26 -1.73
N PRO A 55 5.37 0.61 -0.79
CA PRO A 55 6.10 1.33 0.26
C PRO A 55 7.29 2.08 -0.34
N PHE A 56 7.68 3.20 0.27
CA PHE A 56 8.90 3.92 -0.07
C PHE A 56 9.56 4.50 1.19
N GLN A 57 10.86 4.75 1.11
CA GLN A 57 11.65 5.42 2.14
C GLN A 57 12.30 6.67 1.56
N VAL A 58 12.38 7.73 2.35
CA VAL A 58 13.08 8.96 1.96
C VAL A 58 14.58 8.76 2.18
N ILE A 59 15.37 8.92 1.11
CA ILE A 59 16.84 8.82 1.14
C ILE A 59 17.46 10.18 1.42
N THR A 60 16.95 11.23 0.78
CA THR A 60 17.38 12.62 1.01
C THR A 60 16.26 13.59 0.68
N GLY A 61 16.31 14.78 1.29
CA GLY A 61 15.25 15.79 1.19
C GLY A 61 14.10 15.53 2.16
N THR A 62 13.02 16.27 1.98
CA THR A 62 11.84 16.20 2.84
C THR A 62 10.63 15.98 1.95
N VAL A 63 9.80 14.98 2.29
CA VAL A 63 8.44 14.89 1.76
C VAL A 63 7.58 15.79 2.61
N ASP A 64 6.95 16.79 2.02
CA ASP A 64 5.93 17.61 2.66
C ASP A 64 4.67 17.59 1.76
N SER A 65 3.50 17.58 2.36
CA SER A 65 2.22 17.52 1.64
C SER A 65 1.74 18.90 1.17
N GLU A 66 2.36 19.98 1.64
CA GLU A 66 1.86 21.35 1.44
C GLU A 66 2.55 22.13 0.30
N SER A 67 3.53 21.54 -0.39
CA SER A 67 4.20 22.18 -1.52
C SER A 67 4.36 21.25 -2.73
N ASP A 68 4.37 21.80 -3.95
CA ASP A 68 4.52 21.01 -5.18
C ASP A 68 6.00 20.77 -5.56
N ASP A 69 6.95 21.42 -4.86
CA ASP A 69 8.39 21.38 -5.15
C ASP A 69 9.16 20.52 -4.14
N HIS A 70 8.94 19.19 -4.20
CA HIS A 70 9.67 18.21 -3.39
C HIS A 70 10.68 17.41 -4.20
N HIS A 71 11.91 17.89 -4.26
CA HIS A 71 13.05 17.14 -4.80
C HIS A 71 13.56 16.04 -3.85
N ALA A 72 12.67 15.45 -3.04
CA ALA A 72 13.03 14.34 -2.17
C ALA A 72 13.34 13.11 -3.02
N LEU A 73 14.50 12.51 -2.79
CA LEU A 73 14.83 11.23 -3.39
C LEU A 73 14.25 10.13 -2.52
N ILE A 74 13.41 9.28 -3.09
CA ILE A 74 12.84 8.13 -2.41
C ILE A 74 13.39 6.84 -2.99
N ARG A 75 13.47 5.81 -2.16
CA ARG A 75 13.72 4.43 -2.57
C ARG A 75 12.48 3.60 -2.36
N MET A 76 12.02 2.96 -3.41
CA MET A 76 10.87 2.07 -3.38
C MET A 76 11.21 0.78 -2.64
N GLY A 77 10.30 0.34 -1.77
CA GLY A 77 10.35 -0.95 -1.10
C GLY A 77 9.59 -2.01 -1.87
N ARG A 78 9.48 -3.20 -1.28
CA ARG A 78 8.78 -4.33 -1.89
C ARG A 78 7.27 -4.13 -1.90
N PRO A 79 6.60 -4.15 -3.06
CA PRO A 79 5.14 -4.07 -3.14
C PRO A 79 4.44 -5.25 -2.47
N PHE A 80 3.23 -5.02 -1.95
CA PHE A 80 2.42 -6.08 -1.37
C PHE A 80 0.93 -5.81 -1.46
N VAL A 81 0.14 -6.88 -1.42
CA VAL A 81 -1.32 -6.82 -1.31
C VAL A 81 -1.71 -7.01 0.15
N LEU A 82 -2.58 -6.14 0.64
CA LEU A 82 -3.15 -6.24 1.98
C LEU A 82 -4.67 -6.12 1.92
N LYS A 83 -5.35 -6.78 2.84
CA LYS A 83 -6.80 -6.67 3.03
C LYS A 83 -7.03 -6.18 4.46
N HIS A 84 -7.84 -5.15 4.62
CA HIS A 84 -8.29 -4.67 5.92
C HIS A 84 -9.60 -5.36 6.19
N VAL A 85 -9.59 -6.20 7.21
CA VAL A 85 -10.81 -6.72 7.80
C VAL A 85 -11.21 -5.71 8.87
N TYR A 86 -12.14 -4.81 8.55
CA TYR A 86 -12.85 -4.10 9.61
C TYR A 86 -13.61 -5.16 10.42
N ASN A 87 -13.35 -5.25 11.72
CA ASN A 87 -14.26 -5.94 12.63
C ASN A 87 -15.50 -5.05 12.79
N GLU A 88 -16.39 -5.05 11.80
CA GLU A 88 -17.72 -4.42 11.85
C GLU A 88 -18.66 -5.25 12.75
N GLY A 89 -18.26 -5.47 14.00
CA GLY A 89 -19.03 -6.23 14.97
C GLY A 89 -18.96 -5.56 16.33
N LEU A 90 -19.86 -4.61 16.58
CA LEU A 90 -20.51 -4.28 17.87
C LEU A 90 -21.30 -2.96 17.81
N ASP A 91 -21.99 -2.65 16.71
CA ASP A 91 -22.92 -1.50 16.69
C ASP A 91 -24.20 -1.81 15.91
N GLU A 92 -24.81 -2.96 16.20
CA GLU A 92 -26.25 -3.12 16.04
C GLU A 92 -26.77 -3.83 17.30
N ASP A 93 -27.51 -3.06 18.11
CA ASP A 93 -28.35 -3.50 19.22
C ASP A 93 -27.72 -4.39 20.30
N THR A 94 -27.14 -3.80 21.36
CA THR A 94 -27.29 -4.45 22.68
C THR A 94 -27.16 -3.49 23.85
N GLU A 95 -28.30 -3.23 24.48
CA GLU A 95 -28.37 -2.87 25.88
C GLU A 95 -27.52 -3.83 26.73
N VAL A 96 -26.56 -3.27 27.47
CA VAL A 96 -26.09 -3.72 28.78
C VAL A 96 -26.23 -5.23 29.07
N ARG A 97 -25.14 -5.98 28.90
CA ARG A 97 -24.69 -6.85 29.99
C ARG A 97 -23.19 -7.14 29.92
N VAL A 98 -22.46 -6.40 30.74
CA VAL A 98 -21.25 -6.86 31.38
C VAL A 98 -21.52 -8.28 31.90
N MET A 99 -20.91 -9.31 31.32
CA MET A 99 -20.59 -10.61 31.93
C MET A 99 -20.10 -11.58 30.85
N GLY A 100 -18.81 -11.91 30.91
CA GLY A 100 -18.30 -13.18 30.41
C GLY A 100 -17.71 -13.12 29.01
N GLY A 101 -16.39 -13.31 28.98
CA GLY A 101 -15.74 -13.85 27.79
C GLY A 101 -14.61 -12.98 27.30
N LEU A 102 -13.40 -13.40 27.64
CA LEU A 102 -12.21 -13.22 26.83
C LEU A 102 -12.49 -13.77 25.41
N ILE A 103 -13.23 -13.05 24.57
CA ILE A 103 -13.38 -13.41 23.16
C ILE A 103 -12.11 -12.97 22.46
N ASN A 104 -11.12 -13.85 22.55
CA ASN A 104 -10.04 -14.10 21.62
C ASN A 104 -9.81 -13.03 20.53
N GLN A 105 -9.28 -11.87 20.93
CA GLN A 105 -8.72 -10.88 19.98
C GLN A 105 -7.38 -11.36 19.36
N PHE A 106 -7.00 -12.61 19.61
CA PHE A 106 -5.78 -13.30 19.16
C PHE A 106 -6.10 -14.64 18.47
N GLN A 107 -7.16 -14.70 17.66
CA GLN A 107 -7.19 -15.72 16.62
C GLN A 107 -6.20 -15.26 15.53
N GLU A 108 -4.96 -15.75 15.57
CA GLU A 108 -4.08 -15.70 14.39
C GLU A 108 -4.82 -16.39 13.24
N PRO A 109 -4.93 -15.75 12.06
CA PRO A 109 -5.56 -16.39 10.91
C PRO A 109 -4.84 -17.72 10.64
N VAL A 110 -5.62 -18.79 10.49
CA VAL A 110 -5.10 -20.15 10.22
C VAL A 110 -4.25 -20.17 8.94
N ASP A 111 -4.48 -19.21 8.05
CA ASP A 111 -3.59 -18.86 6.94
C ASP A 111 -3.72 -17.34 6.67
N PRO A 112 -2.71 -16.51 7.03
CA PRO A 112 -2.74 -15.07 6.80
C PRO A 112 -2.71 -14.68 5.31
N ASP A 113 -2.50 -15.65 4.41
CA ASP A 113 -2.58 -15.50 2.95
C ASP A 113 -3.92 -16.00 2.39
N ALA A 114 -4.70 -16.80 3.13
CA ALA A 114 -6.02 -17.29 2.71
C ALA A 114 -7.15 -16.25 2.76
N GLU A 115 -6.93 -15.09 3.39
CA GLU A 115 -7.93 -14.02 3.44
C GLU A 115 -8.02 -13.21 2.15
N ILE A 116 -6.95 -13.18 1.34
CA ILE A 116 -6.88 -12.40 0.11
C ILE A 116 -7.21 -13.31 -1.08
N GLU A 117 -8.32 -13.03 -1.74
CA GLU A 117 -8.77 -13.84 -2.87
C GLU A 117 -7.77 -13.77 -4.03
N PRO A 118 -7.42 -14.90 -4.69
CA PRO A 118 -6.40 -14.93 -5.76
C PRO A 118 -6.65 -13.93 -6.89
N ARG A 119 -7.91 -13.61 -7.20
CA ARG A 119 -8.29 -12.58 -8.17
C ARG A 119 -7.66 -11.21 -7.88
N TYR A 120 -7.50 -10.85 -6.60
CA TYR A 120 -6.90 -9.58 -6.20
C TYR A 120 -5.38 -9.62 -6.33
N VAL A 121 -4.75 -10.76 -6.05
CA VAL A 121 -3.31 -10.94 -6.30
C VAL A 121 -3.01 -10.82 -7.79
N GLU A 122 -3.81 -11.45 -8.65
CA GLU A 122 -3.66 -11.34 -10.11
C GLU A 122 -3.92 -9.92 -10.61
N LYS A 123 -4.96 -9.26 -10.12
CA LYS A 123 -5.22 -7.83 -10.42
C LYS A 123 -4.05 -6.96 -9.99
N ALA A 124 -3.49 -7.19 -8.80
CA ALA A 124 -2.34 -6.46 -8.30
C ALA A 124 -1.09 -6.66 -9.17
N ARG A 125 -0.82 -7.90 -9.61
CA ARG A 125 0.29 -8.20 -10.53
C ARG A 125 0.13 -7.49 -11.87
N HIS A 126 -1.09 -7.45 -12.41
CA HIS A 126 -1.38 -6.75 -13.65
C HIS A 126 -1.10 -5.25 -13.53
N VAL A 127 -1.68 -4.60 -12.51
CA VAL A 127 -1.45 -3.17 -12.23
C VAL A 127 0.03 -2.87 -11.99
N LEU A 128 0.70 -3.70 -11.19
CA LEU A 128 2.12 -3.53 -10.89
C LEU A 128 2.96 -3.62 -12.17
N GLY A 129 2.64 -4.55 -13.06
CA GLY A 129 3.30 -4.68 -14.35
C GLY A 129 3.11 -3.46 -15.25
N GLU A 130 1.94 -2.82 -15.25
CA GLU A 130 1.71 -1.57 -15.99
C GLU A 130 2.62 -0.45 -15.48
N VAL A 131 2.71 -0.28 -14.16
CA VAL A 131 3.57 0.73 -13.54
C VAL A 131 5.04 0.45 -13.83
N GLU A 132 5.48 -0.80 -13.74
CA GLU A 132 6.86 -1.21 -14.02
C GLU A 132 7.30 -0.84 -15.45
N GLN A 133 6.42 -0.94 -16.45
CA GLN A 133 6.76 -0.59 -17.83
C GLN A 133 7.08 0.90 -18.01
N LEU A 134 6.53 1.77 -17.16
CA LEU A 134 6.79 3.21 -17.20
C LEU A 134 8.23 3.55 -16.77
N PHE A 135 8.80 2.71 -15.88
CA PHE A 135 10.14 2.89 -15.34
C PHE A 135 11.19 1.95 -15.99
N ALA A 136 10.75 0.95 -16.76
CA ALA A 136 11.64 0.03 -17.46
C ALA A 136 12.54 0.71 -18.54
N GLY A 137 12.22 1.95 -18.94
CA GLY A 137 12.99 2.74 -19.90
C GLY A 137 13.97 3.75 -19.28
N THR A 138 13.93 3.98 -17.97
CA THR A 138 14.79 4.94 -17.28
C THR A 138 16.03 4.25 -16.72
N ASN A 139 16.94 3.80 -17.59
CA ASN A 139 18.31 3.53 -17.16
C ASN A 139 18.96 4.87 -16.80
N PRO A 140 19.58 5.04 -15.61
CA PRO A 140 20.44 6.20 -15.39
C PRO A 140 21.56 6.14 -16.44
N PRO A 141 21.90 7.26 -17.10
CA PRO A 141 23.05 7.29 -17.98
C PRO A 141 24.29 6.93 -17.17
N ASN A 142 25.02 5.95 -17.70
CA ASN A 142 26.31 5.47 -17.22
C ASN A 142 27.37 6.59 -17.21
#